data_AF-A0A161JIS6-F1
#
_entry.id   AF-A0A161JIS6-F1
#
_cell.length_a   1.000
_cell.length_b   1.000
_cell.length_c   1.000
_cell.angle_alpha   90.00
_cell.angle_beta   90.00
_cell.angle_gamma   90.00
#
_symmetry.space_group_name_H-M   'P 1'
#
loop_
_entity.id
_entity.type
_entity.pdbx_description
1 polymer ?
#
loop_
_entity_poly.entity_id
_entity_poly.type
_entity_poly.pdbx_seq_one_letter_code
_entity_poly.pdbx_strand_id
1 'polypeptide(L)'
;MIGTAELARADSHPRCMKAWGTLGRLPTFTPAPCLTPPAEPRTLAPLHSAYDGQTIRAKVRAARVYAHQQSALDAPFSAIRHSQWEAGQVETTQAPARASASAGGLGLVSNATSGTQADSVASGPVREKLKINRAAQRIKRMRTAVGHAARLLHFDAHSELSAQRWNKKFLTLTYRDRDGWRPGHFSKFRDALRQWCKRRKVKCRFVWVAELQERGAIHYHVVVWLPKGKFLPFADAKGWWPHGATNIKTAQSPISYIAKYASKTTADSVHGYPRGARMHGAGGLDPESRRHIRYWQAPFWVRDALSGRADIRKVQGGYMNKFTGEFLPSPWRVCIGPDGEPWAYRVDQTETIQ
;
A
#
# COMPACT_ATOMS: atom_id res chain seq x y z
N MET A 1 -58.94 -2.52 -27.17
CA MET A 1 -59.14 -3.26 -28.43
C MET A 1 -57.89 -4.09 -28.66
N ILE A 2 -58.09 -5.39 -28.74
CA ILE A 2 -57.09 -6.46 -28.70
C ILE A 2 -56.57 -6.64 -30.14
N GLY A 3 -55.25 -6.55 -30.32
CA GLY A 3 -54.57 -6.87 -31.58
C GLY A 3 -54.16 -8.34 -31.59
N THR A 4 -54.74 -9.09 -32.52
CA THR A 4 -54.56 -10.52 -32.76
C THR A 4 -53.23 -10.85 -33.43
N ALA A 5 -52.74 -12.05 -33.10
CA ALA A 5 -51.51 -12.68 -33.58
C ALA A 5 -51.62 -13.19 -35.02
N GLU A 6 -50.48 -13.28 -35.72
CA GLU A 6 -50.31 -14.19 -36.86
C GLU A 6 -48.90 -14.80 -36.88
N LEU A 7 -48.89 -16.13 -37.00
CA LEU A 7 -47.76 -17.06 -37.04
C LEU A 7 -47.39 -17.36 -38.50
N ALA A 8 -46.10 -17.38 -38.83
CA ALA A 8 -45.49 -18.18 -39.92
C ALA A 8 -43.98 -17.93 -39.92
N ARG A 9 -43.07 -18.81 -40.34
CA ARG A 9 -43.04 -20.24 -40.71
C ARG A 9 -41.53 -20.55 -40.81
N ALA A 10 -41.16 -21.78 -40.45
CA ALA A 10 -39.88 -22.34 -40.82
C ALA A 10 -39.91 -22.74 -42.30
N ASP A 11 -38.83 -22.48 -43.04
CA ASP A 11 -38.57 -23.15 -44.32
C ASP A 11 -37.07 -23.43 -44.49
N SER A 12 -36.79 -24.72 -44.39
CA SER A 12 -35.68 -25.45 -44.99
C SER A 12 -35.70 -25.35 -46.51
N HIS A 13 -34.54 -25.20 -47.17
CA HIS A 13 -34.37 -25.66 -48.55
C HIS A 13 -32.94 -26.20 -48.84
N PRO A 14 -32.80 -27.13 -49.79
CA PRO A 14 -31.67 -28.05 -49.92
C PRO A 14 -30.80 -27.78 -51.17
N ARG A 15 -29.61 -28.40 -51.27
CA ARG A 15 -28.90 -28.61 -52.55
C ARG A 15 -28.23 -29.99 -52.67
N CYS A 16 -28.92 -30.85 -53.41
CA CYS A 16 -28.50 -31.73 -54.52
C CYS A 16 -26.97 -31.72 -54.86
N MET A 17 -26.22 -32.81 -54.69
CA MET A 17 -26.00 -34.01 -55.56
C MET A 17 -25.39 -33.77 -56.95
N LYS A 18 -24.20 -34.38 -57.17
CA LYS A 18 -23.71 -35.22 -58.30
C LYS A 18 -22.20 -35.51 -58.04
N ALA A 19 -21.76 -36.74 -57.78
CA ALA A 19 -21.49 -37.88 -58.68
C ALA A 19 -20.32 -37.62 -59.68
N TRP A 20 -19.33 -38.47 -59.98
CA TRP A 20 -18.94 -39.89 -59.73
C TRP A 20 -17.47 -40.08 -60.20
N GLY A 21 -16.77 -41.13 -59.73
CA GLY A 21 -15.59 -41.78 -60.37
C GLY A 21 -14.20 -41.15 -60.09
N THR A 22 -13.09 -41.85 -59.84
CA THR A 22 -12.68 -43.22 -60.23
C THR A 22 -11.49 -43.67 -59.36
N LEU A 23 -11.34 -44.99 -59.21
CA LEU A 23 -10.29 -45.73 -58.48
C LEU A 23 -8.85 -45.26 -58.72
N GLY A 24 -8.01 -45.29 -57.68
CA GLY A 24 -6.56 -45.16 -57.82
C GLY A 24 -5.75 -45.34 -56.54
N ARG A 25 -5.26 -46.57 -56.33
CA ARG A 25 -4.00 -46.95 -55.66
C ARG A 25 -3.91 -46.79 -54.12
N LEU A 26 -3.91 -47.92 -53.43
CA LEU A 26 -3.50 -48.05 -52.01
C LEU A 26 -2.03 -47.60 -51.82
N PRO A 27 -1.69 -46.84 -50.76
CA PRO A 27 -0.31 -46.55 -50.43
C PRO A 27 0.41 -47.79 -49.87
N THR A 28 1.59 -48.04 -50.42
CA THR A 28 2.57 -49.04 -50.02
C THR A 28 3.04 -48.85 -48.58
N PHE A 29 3.04 -49.94 -47.82
CA PHE A 29 3.56 -50.01 -46.46
C PHE A 29 5.09 -49.97 -46.47
N THR A 30 5.68 -48.90 -45.98
CA THR A 30 7.15 -48.78 -45.80
C THR A 30 7.53 -49.40 -44.46
N PRO A 31 8.44 -50.39 -44.38
CA PRO A 31 8.90 -50.91 -43.09
C PRO A 31 9.72 -49.84 -42.35
N ALA A 32 9.48 -49.73 -41.04
CA ALA A 32 10.18 -48.79 -40.16
C ALA A 32 11.68 -49.12 -40.05
N PRO A 33 12.58 -48.11 -40.01
CA PRO A 33 14.00 -48.34 -39.84
C PRO A 33 14.33 -48.82 -38.42
N CYS A 34 15.27 -49.77 -38.37
CA CYS A 34 15.78 -50.43 -37.17
C CYS A 34 16.21 -49.44 -36.06
N LEU A 35 15.86 -49.80 -34.82
CA LEU A 35 16.29 -49.16 -33.58
C LEU A 35 17.83 -49.05 -33.53
N THR A 36 18.33 -47.82 -33.41
CA THR A 36 19.71 -47.53 -33.03
C THR A 36 19.99 -48.02 -31.60
N PRO A 37 21.20 -48.54 -31.32
CA PRO A 37 21.57 -48.98 -29.97
C PRO A 37 21.58 -47.79 -28.97
N PRO A 38 21.39 -48.05 -27.67
CA PRO A 38 21.34 -46.99 -26.66
C PRO A 38 22.68 -46.27 -26.57
N ALA A 39 22.63 -44.94 -26.62
CA ALA A 39 23.79 -44.08 -26.43
C ALA A 39 24.42 -44.34 -25.04
N GLU A 40 25.75 -44.33 -24.98
CA GLU A 40 26.55 -44.43 -23.76
C GLU A 40 26.06 -43.46 -22.66
N PRO A 41 26.16 -43.85 -21.38
CA PRO A 41 25.70 -43.01 -20.28
C PRO A 41 26.49 -41.71 -20.24
N ARG A 42 25.85 -40.62 -20.67
CA ARG A 42 26.38 -39.27 -20.48
C ARG A 42 26.54 -39.02 -18.99
N THR A 43 27.78 -38.84 -18.56
CA THR A 43 28.11 -38.29 -17.24
C THR A 43 27.40 -36.94 -17.10
N LEU A 44 26.38 -36.88 -16.25
CA LEU A 44 25.71 -35.63 -15.91
C LEU A 44 26.74 -34.72 -15.23
N ALA A 45 26.91 -33.51 -15.77
CA ALA A 45 27.70 -32.48 -15.13
C ALA A 45 27.15 -32.22 -13.71
N PRO A 46 28.03 -31.94 -12.72
CA PRO A 46 27.59 -31.78 -11.34
C PRO A 46 26.57 -30.63 -11.24
N LEU A 47 25.38 -30.96 -10.75
CA LEU A 47 24.44 -29.99 -10.19
C LEU A 47 25.19 -29.25 -9.07
N HIS A 48 25.54 -27.99 -9.33
CA HIS A 48 26.28 -27.03 -8.49
C HIS A 48 27.70 -26.68 -8.99
N SER A 49 27.81 -25.87 -10.05
CA SER A 49 28.99 -25.00 -10.23
C SER A 49 28.81 -23.91 -11.30
N ALA A 50 27.79 -23.05 -11.18
CA ALA A 50 27.74 -21.79 -11.93
C ALA A 50 26.77 -20.77 -11.31
N TYR A 51 26.85 -20.52 -10.00
CA TYR A 51 26.34 -19.27 -9.46
C TYR A 51 27.35 -18.17 -9.76
N ASP A 52 27.20 -17.58 -10.94
CA ASP A 52 28.07 -16.54 -11.48
C ASP A 52 28.31 -15.41 -10.44
N GLY A 53 29.57 -15.20 -10.10
CA GLY A 53 30.02 -14.19 -9.16
C GLY A 53 29.66 -12.76 -9.58
N GLN A 54 29.48 -12.50 -10.89
CA GLN A 54 28.98 -11.20 -11.37
C GLN A 54 27.51 -11.01 -10.98
N THR A 55 26.68 -12.04 -11.08
CA THR A 55 25.28 -12.02 -10.65
C THR A 55 25.13 -11.79 -9.14
N ILE A 56 25.99 -12.39 -8.32
CA ILE A 56 26.02 -12.15 -6.86
C ILE A 56 26.47 -10.72 -6.57
N ARG A 57 27.55 -10.24 -7.20
CA ARG A 57 28.04 -8.86 -7.03
C ARG A 57 27.01 -7.82 -7.47
N ALA A 58 26.26 -8.08 -8.55
CA ALA A 58 25.18 -7.23 -9.01
C ALA A 58 24.01 -7.19 -8.00
N LYS A 59 23.63 -8.33 -7.43
CA LYS A 59 22.60 -8.42 -6.38
C LYS A 59 23.04 -7.73 -5.08
N VAL A 60 24.29 -7.90 -4.65
CA VAL A 60 24.86 -7.23 -3.48
C VAL A 60 24.96 -5.72 -3.70
N ARG A 61 25.34 -5.27 -4.90
CA ARG A 61 25.35 -3.85 -5.26
C ARG A 61 23.93 -3.28 -5.27
N ALA A 62 22.96 -3.98 -5.83
CA ALA A 62 21.55 -3.60 -5.81
C ALA A 62 20.99 -3.53 -4.37
N ALA A 63 21.35 -4.48 -3.51
CA ALA A 63 20.97 -4.49 -2.10
C ALA A 63 21.61 -3.33 -1.31
N ARG A 64 22.87 -3.00 -1.57
CA ARG A 64 23.55 -1.83 -0.97
C ARG A 64 22.94 -0.50 -1.43
N VAL A 65 22.62 -0.39 -2.73
CA VAL A 65 21.91 0.78 -3.28
C VAL A 65 20.51 0.89 -2.65
N TYR A 66 19.81 -0.24 -2.48
CA TYR A 66 18.51 -0.28 -1.83
C TYR A 66 18.59 0.12 -0.34
N ALA A 67 19.56 -0.40 0.41
CA ALA A 67 19.79 -0.05 1.80
C ALA A 67 20.17 1.42 1.96
N HIS A 68 21.04 1.96 1.10
CA HIS A 68 21.39 3.38 1.08
C HIS A 68 20.17 4.26 0.75
N GLN A 69 19.33 3.84 -0.21
CA GLN A 69 18.06 4.52 -0.50
C GLN A 69 17.09 4.44 0.68
N GLN A 70 17.06 3.34 1.42
CA GLN A 70 16.20 3.16 2.59
C GLN A 70 16.68 4.05 3.76
N SER A 71 17.98 4.08 4.04
CA SER A 71 18.57 4.99 5.02
C SER A 71 18.35 6.46 4.64
N ALA A 72 18.42 6.82 3.36
CA ALA A 72 18.08 8.17 2.89
C ALA A 72 16.58 8.51 3.01
N LEU A 73 15.69 7.50 3.00
CA LEU A 73 14.26 7.67 3.24
C LEU A 73 13.94 7.81 4.72
N ASP A 74 14.67 7.11 5.58
CA ASP A 74 14.50 7.17 7.03
C ASP A 74 15.23 8.38 7.63
N ALA A 75 16.26 8.92 6.98
CA ALA A 75 17.01 10.11 7.39
C ALA A 75 16.14 11.33 7.76
N PRO A 76 15.15 11.77 6.96
CA PRO A 76 14.27 12.87 7.36
C PRO A 76 13.35 12.53 8.54
N PHE A 77 12.95 11.26 8.72
CA PHE A 77 12.15 10.84 9.88
C PHE A 77 13.00 10.74 11.15
N SER A 78 14.26 10.33 11.02
CA SER A 78 15.25 10.33 12.10
C SER A 78 15.66 11.75 12.49
N ALA A 79 15.89 12.64 11.52
CA ALA A 79 16.23 14.05 11.77
C ALA A 79 15.09 14.83 12.46
N ILE A 80 13.84 14.59 12.07
CA ILE A 80 12.66 15.18 12.75
C ILE A 80 12.51 14.64 14.18
N ARG A 81 12.84 13.35 14.41
CA ARG A 81 12.86 12.76 15.75
C ARG A 81 13.95 13.39 16.64
N HIS A 82 15.14 13.64 16.08
CA HIS A 82 16.23 14.32 16.80
C HIS A 82 15.91 15.79 17.12
N SER A 83 15.34 16.55 16.18
CA SER A 83 15.00 17.95 16.43
C SER A 83 13.85 18.13 17.45
N GLN A 84 12.92 17.17 17.52
CA GLN A 84 11.87 17.14 18.55
C GLN A 84 12.42 16.78 19.93
N TRP A 85 13.49 15.97 20.00
CA TRP A 85 14.20 15.65 21.24
C TRP A 85 15.00 16.84 21.76
N GLU A 86 15.72 17.55 20.86
CA GLU A 86 16.51 18.75 21.21
C GLU A 86 15.62 19.93 21.62
N ALA A 87 14.47 20.13 20.95
CA ALA A 87 13.52 21.18 21.32
C ALA A 87 12.85 20.96 22.69
N GLY A 88 12.78 19.71 23.15
CA GLY A 88 12.24 19.36 24.47
C GLY A 88 13.19 19.61 25.65
N GLN A 89 14.47 19.94 25.40
CA GLN A 89 15.45 20.21 26.47
C GLN A 89 15.68 21.69 26.77
N VAL A 90 15.15 22.62 25.98
CA VAL A 90 15.46 24.07 26.12
C VAL A 90 14.44 24.83 26.98
N GLU A 91 13.33 24.21 27.37
CA GLU A 91 12.26 24.87 28.13
C GLU A 91 12.25 24.41 29.60
N THR A 92 13.27 24.79 30.39
CA THR A 92 13.20 24.83 31.86
C THR A 92 14.41 25.56 32.45
N THR A 93 14.33 26.88 32.53
CA THR A 93 15.21 27.66 33.42
C THR A 93 14.36 28.59 34.26
N GLN A 94 14.00 28.14 35.46
CA GLN A 94 14.05 28.89 36.74
C GLN A 94 13.41 28.05 37.85
N ALA A 95 14.26 27.48 38.70
CA ALA A 95 13.88 26.97 40.02
C ALA A 95 13.98 28.12 41.06
N PRO A 96 13.35 27.95 42.23
CA PRO A 96 14.21 27.75 43.39
C PRO A 96 13.76 26.62 44.33
N ALA A 97 14.71 25.69 44.50
CA ALA A 97 15.32 25.18 45.73
C ALA A 97 14.50 24.58 46.92
N ARG A 98 14.89 23.32 47.20
CA ARG A 98 14.84 22.50 48.44
C ARG A 98 13.56 21.64 48.62
N ALA A 99 13.60 20.32 48.84
CA ALA A 99 14.67 19.42 49.26
C ALA A 99 14.47 17.96 48.79
N SER A 100 15.59 17.28 48.50
CA SER A 100 15.90 15.86 48.77
C SER A 100 14.89 14.74 48.44
N ALA A 101 15.11 14.04 47.31
CA ALA A 101 15.12 12.56 47.26
C ALA A 101 15.68 12.04 45.92
N SER A 102 16.63 11.10 46.03
CA SER A 102 17.19 10.12 45.08
C SER A 102 17.01 10.28 43.56
N ALA A 103 18.15 10.26 42.87
CA ALA A 103 18.27 10.11 41.42
C ALA A 103 17.59 8.83 40.90
N GLY A 104 16.41 8.98 40.28
CA GLY A 104 15.72 7.97 39.48
C GLY A 104 16.01 8.20 38.00
N GLY A 105 16.62 7.21 37.36
CA GLY A 105 17.07 7.24 35.97
C GLY A 105 15.95 7.52 34.96
N LEU A 106 16.35 8.25 33.92
CA LEU A 106 15.67 8.51 32.68
C LEU A 106 15.08 7.22 32.09
N GLY A 107 13.79 7.27 31.76
CA GLY A 107 13.03 6.18 31.15
C GLY A 107 13.55 5.80 29.76
N LEU A 108 14.61 5.01 29.72
CA LEU A 108 14.71 3.89 28.79
C LEU A 108 13.63 2.89 29.21
N VAL A 109 12.70 2.56 28.31
CA VAL A 109 11.88 1.36 28.47
C VAL A 109 12.84 0.17 28.33
N SER A 110 13.35 -0.30 29.46
CA SER A 110 13.99 -1.61 29.53
C SER A 110 12.90 -2.65 29.33
N ASN A 111 13.00 -3.43 28.25
CA ASN A 111 12.42 -4.77 28.23
C ASN A 111 13.26 -5.64 29.18
N ALA A 112 13.15 -5.37 30.48
CA ALA A 112 13.64 -6.25 31.51
C ALA A 112 12.55 -7.30 31.75
N THR A 113 12.75 -8.48 31.17
CA THR A 113 12.11 -9.71 31.65
C THR A 113 12.56 -9.90 33.09
N SER A 114 11.76 -9.46 34.05
CA SER A 114 12.03 -9.74 35.46
C SER A 114 11.78 -11.22 35.70
N GLY A 115 12.83 -11.89 36.17
CA GLY A 115 12.83 -13.30 36.51
C GLY A 115 11.85 -13.59 37.65
N THR A 116 11.16 -14.71 37.48
CA THR A 116 10.61 -15.63 38.46
C THR A 116 10.67 -15.20 39.93
N GLN A 117 9.50 -14.89 40.51
CA GLN A 117 9.18 -15.39 41.84
C GLN A 117 8.06 -16.41 41.69
N ALA A 118 8.38 -17.64 42.05
CA ALA A 118 7.43 -18.73 42.16
C ALA A 118 6.62 -18.49 43.43
N ASP A 119 5.31 -18.32 43.30
CA ASP A 119 4.35 -18.73 44.31
C ASP A 119 3.02 -19.11 43.65
N SER A 120 2.47 -20.18 44.20
CA SER A 120 1.40 -21.05 43.73
C SER A 120 0.06 -20.37 43.44
N VAL A 121 -0.59 -20.78 42.34
CA VAL A 121 -1.94 -21.39 42.25
C VAL A 121 -2.37 -21.39 40.78
N ALA A 122 -2.87 -22.52 40.31
CA ALA A 122 -3.25 -22.79 38.93
C ALA A 122 -4.18 -21.72 38.31
N SER A 123 -3.66 -20.99 37.33
CA SER A 123 -4.44 -20.24 36.35
C SER A 123 -3.64 -20.30 35.05
N GLY A 124 -4.28 -20.68 33.93
CA GLY A 124 -3.62 -20.87 32.63
C GLY A 124 -2.78 -19.64 32.23
N PRO A 125 -1.85 -19.78 31.26
CA PRO A 125 -0.95 -18.69 30.89
C PRO A 125 -1.76 -17.44 30.61
N VAL A 126 -1.51 -16.37 31.39
CA VAL A 126 -2.17 -15.08 31.25
C VAL A 126 -1.87 -14.59 29.84
N ARG A 127 -2.83 -14.77 28.93
CA ARG A 127 -2.69 -14.30 27.55
C ARG A 127 -2.53 -12.79 27.62
N GLU A 128 -1.34 -12.30 27.27
CA GLU A 128 -1.05 -10.86 27.30
C GLU A 128 -2.07 -10.13 26.41
N LYS A 129 -2.96 -9.37 27.05
CA LYS A 129 -3.99 -8.60 26.35
C LYS A 129 -3.36 -7.28 25.90
N LEU A 130 -3.44 -7.00 24.60
CA LEU A 130 -2.94 -5.77 23.98
C LEU A 130 -4.09 -4.81 23.71
N LYS A 131 -4.01 -3.59 24.23
CA LYS A 131 -4.99 -2.53 23.94
C LYS A 131 -4.90 -2.08 22.48
N ILE A 132 -6.02 -2.07 21.76
CA ILE A 132 -6.03 -1.70 20.34
C ILE A 132 -6.12 -0.17 20.19
N ASN A 133 -4.97 0.49 19.96
CA ASN A 133 -4.97 1.91 19.62
C ASN A 133 -5.34 2.14 18.14
N ARG A 134 -6.64 2.39 17.89
CA ARG A 134 -7.18 2.61 16.53
C ARG A 134 -6.60 3.86 15.86
N ALA A 135 -6.40 4.94 16.61
CA ALA A 135 -5.87 6.21 16.07
C ALA A 135 -4.42 6.03 15.57
N ALA A 136 -3.56 5.45 16.40
CA ALA A 136 -2.17 5.16 16.04
C ALA A 136 -2.09 4.21 14.83
N GLN A 137 -2.95 3.18 14.76
CA GLN A 137 -3.00 2.28 13.61
C GLN A 137 -3.43 3.00 12.32
N ARG A 138 -4.40 3.92 12.37
CA ARG A 138 -4.83 4.72 11.20
C ARG A 138 -3.69 5.58 10.69
N ILE A 139 -2.95 6.24 11.58
CA ILE A 139 -1.80 7.09 11.23
C ILE A 139 -0.68 6.25 10.61
N LYS A 140 -0.32 5.13 11.25
CA LYS A 140 0.70 4.21 10.72
C LYS A 140 0.34 3.76 9.31
N ARG A 141 -0.89 3.28 9.09
CA ARG A 141 -1.37 2.84 7.77
C ARG A 141 -1.32 3.98 6.74
N MET A 142 -1.70 5.19 7.14
CA MET A 142 -1.66 6.38 6.30
C MET A 142 -0.23 6.71 5.87
N ARG A 143 0.70 6.83 6.81
CA ARG A 143 2.11 7.15 6.53
C ARG A 143 2.75 6.10 5.62
N THR A 144 2.53 4.82 5.91
CA THR A 144 2.99 3.70 5.07
C THR A 144 2.41 3.78 3.65
N ALA A 145 1.09 3.95 3.50
CA ALA A 145 0.47 4.02 2.17
C ALA A 145 0.96 5.23 1.37
N VAL A 146 1.02 6.41 1.99
CA VAL A 146 1.45 7.64 1.33
C VAL A 146 2.90 7.54 0.89
N GLY A 147 3.79 7.07 1.78
CA GLY A 147 5.21 6.90 1.47
C GLY A 147 5.43 5.93 0.30
N HIS A 148 4.86 4.73 0.37
CA HIS A 148 5.00 3.76 -0.72
C HIS A 148 4.31 4.21 -2.01
N ALA A 149 3.11 4.80 -1.94
CA ALA A 149 2.42 5.30 -3.14
C ALA A 149 3.21 6.42 -3.81
N ALA A 150 3.72 7.39 -3.05
CA ALA A 150 4.53 8.47 -3.57
C ALA A 150 5.81 7.95 -4.23
N ARG A 151 6.48 6.97 -3.60
CA ARG A 151 7.67 6.32 -4.12
C ARG A 151 7.37 5.62 -5.45
N LEU A 152 6.36 4.76 -5.48
CA LEU A 152 5.99 3.99 -6.68
C LEU A 152 5.56 4.89 -7.83
N LEU A 153 4.72 5.90 -7.58
CA LEU A 153 4.30 6.86 -8.60
C LEU A 153 5.47 7.69 -9.13
N HIS A 154 6.42 8.04 -8.26
CA HIS A 154 7.62 8.76 -8.65
C HIS A 154 8.51 7.88 -9.54
N PHE A 155 8.75 6.63 -9.16
CA PHE A 155 9.51 5.68 -9.99
C PHE A 155 8.81 5.40 -11.31
N ASP A 156 7.51 5.07 -11.29
CA ASP A 156 6.70 4.83 -12.49
C ASP A 156 6.71 6.05 -13.43
N ALA A 157 6.76 7.28 -12.90
CA ALA A 157 6.97 8.45 -13.74
C ALA A 157 8.38 8.44 -14.38
N HIS A 158 9.45 8.14 -13.64
CA HIS A 158 10.82 8.21 -14.18
C HIS A 158 11.22 7.02 -15.05
N SER A 159 10.49 5.91 -14.99
CA SER A 159 10.77 4.69 -15.78
C SER A 159 10.06 4.65 -17.14
N GLU A 160 9.15 5.58 -17.46
CA GLU A 160 8.53 5.64 -18.78
C GLU A 160 9.54 6.07 -19.85
N LEU A 161 9.65 5.30 -20.95
CA LEU A 161 10.57 5.51 -22.09
C LEU A 161 10.58 6.94 -22.63
N SER A 162 9.46 7.66 -22.49
CA SER A 162 9.35 9.08 -22.79
C SER A 162 9.86 9.95 -21.63
N ALA A 163 10.98 9.60 -20.98
CA ALA A 163 11.53 10.18 -19.74
C ALA A 163 11.91 11.68 -19.86
N GLN A 164 10.92 12.50 -20.23
CA GLN A 164 10.96 13.94 -20.26
C GLN A 164 11.05 14.44 -18.82
N ARG A 165 11.62 15.65 -18.66
CA ARG A 165 11.64 16.34 -17.36
C ARG A 165 10.21 16.43 -16.80
N TRP A 166 9.94 15.77 -15.68
CA TRP A 166 8.61 15.76 -15.08
C TRP A 166 8.28 17.08 -14.37
N ASN A 167 7.06 17.57 -14.57
CA ASN A 167 6.49 18.67 -13.82
C ASN A 167 5.75 18.11 -12.59
N LYS A 168 6.46 18.08 -11.46
CA LYS A 168 5.93 17.63 -10.17
C LYS A 168 5.20 18.81 -9.52
N LYS A 169 3.89 18.74 -9.41
CA LYS A 169 3.07 19.79 -8.78
C LYS A 169 2.62 19.36 -7.40
N PHE A 170 2.75 20.27 -6.45
CA PHE A 170 2.21 20.16 -5.12
C PHE A 170 1.06 21.15 -4.99
N LEU A 171 -0.12 20.63 -4.73
CA LEU A 171 -1.33 21.41 -4.55
C LEU A 171 -1.73 21.38 -3.08
N THR A 172 -2.10 22.54 -2.57
CA THR A 172 -2.81 22.65 -1.29
C THR A 172 -4.22 23.10 -1.60
N LEU A 173 -5.21 22.31 -1.20
CA LEU A 173 -6.62 22.68 -1.22
C LEU A 173 -7.04 23.02 0.20
N THR A 174 -7.51 24.24 0.38
CA THR A 174 -7.90 24.77 1.69
C THR A 174 -9.39 25.08 1.67
N TYR A 175 -10.12 24.64 2.69
CA TYR A 175 -11.49 25.10 2.91
C TYR A 175 -11.51 26.56 3.38
N ARG A 176 -12.50 27.33 2.92
CA ARG A 176 -12.77 28.66 3.45
C ARG A 176 -13.21 28.56 4.91
N ASP A 177 -14.25 27.77 5.13
CA ASP A 177 -14.90 27.61 6.43
C ASP A 177 -14.40 26.37 7.17
N ARG A 178 -14.32 26.47 8.51
CA ARG A 178 -13.87 25.38 9.40
C ARG A 178 -14.70 24.11 9.18
N ASP A 179 -16.03 24.25 9.23
CA ASP A 179 -16.99 23.15 9.13
C ASP A 179 -17.54 22.96 7.71
N GLY A 180 -16.86 23.50 6.70
CA GLY A 180 -17.25 23.44 5.29
C GLY A 180 -17.03 22.07 4.63
N TRP A 181 -16.41 21.11 5.33
CA TRP A 181 -16.19 19.78 4.80
C TRP A 181 -17.50 19.02 4.61
N ARG A 182 -17.70 18.42 3.43
CA ARG A 182 -18.76 17.44 3.19
C ARG A 182 -18.22 16.24 2.41
N PRO A 183 -18.86 15.06 2.55
CA PRO A 183 -18.53 13.90 1.75
C PRO A 183 -18.57 14.22 0.25
N GLY A 184 -17.60 13.72 -0.51
CA GLY A 184 -17.58 13.85 -1.98
C GLY A 184 -16.92 15.11 -2.54
N HIS A 185 -16.67 16.17 -1.76
CA HIS A 185 -15.96 17.36 -2.24
C HIS A 185 -14.61 17.03 -2.89
N PHE A 186 -13.75 16.30 -2.16
CA PHE A 186 -12.47 15.86 -2.69
C PHE A 186 -12.59 14.85 -3.85
N SER A 187 -13.66 14.03 -3.86
CA SER A 187 -13.93 13.13 -4.99
C SER A 187 -14.21 13.92 -6.27
N LYS A 188 -15.05 14.97 -6.21
CA LYS A 188 -15.34 15.86 -7.34
C LYS A 188 -14.08 16.52 -7.90
N PHE A 189 -13.22 17.04 -7.02
CA PHE A 189 -11.90 17.57 -7.43
C PHE A 189 -11.05 16.50 -8.15
N ARG A 190 -10.96 15.30 -7.57
CA ARG A 190 -10.19 14.19 -8.15
C ARG A 190 -10.73 13.76 -9.50
N ASP A 191 -12.04 13.77 -9.68
CA ASP A 191 -12.68 13.38 -10.92
C ASP A 191 -12.44 14.44 -12.01
N ALA A 192 -12.50 15.73 -11.66
CA ALA A 192 -12.09 16.82 -12.54
C ALA A 192 -10.60 16.72 -12.95
N LEU A 193 -9.71 16.42 -11.99
CA LEU A 193 -8.29 16.18 -12.27
C LEU A 193 -8.09 14.99 -13.23
N ARG A 194 -8.77 13.87 -13.00
CA ARG A 194 -8.73 12.69 -13.88
C ARG A 194 -9.23 13.03 -15.28
N GLN A 195 -10.32 13.77 -15.39
CA GLN A 195 -10.89 14.17 -16.67
C GLN A 195 -9.97 15.14 -17.42
N TRP A 196 -9.32 16.07 -16.73
CA TRP A 196 -8.31 16.96 -17.30
C TRP A 196 -7.10 16.18 -17.85
N CYS A 197 -6.62 15.18 -17.10
CA CYS A 197 -5.54 14.29 -17.53
C CYS A 197 -5.96 13.47 -18.77
N LYS A 198 -7.17 12.88 -18.74
CA LYS A 198 -7.74 12.10 -19.85
C LYS A 198 -7.81 12.93 -21.14
N ARG A 199 -8.35 14.15 -21.08
CA ARG A 199 -8.45 15.06 -22.24
C ARG A 199 -7.09 15.40 -22.85
N ARG A 200 -6.03 15.39 -22.05
CA ARG A 200 -4.65 15.69 -22.48
C ARG A 200 -3.83 14.46 -22.81
N LYS A 201 -4.43 13.27 -22.78
CA LYS A 201 -3.77 11.97 -23.01
C LYS A 201 -2.56 11.77 -22.08
N VAL A 202 -2.67 12.20 -20.83
CA VAL A 202 -1.62 12.00 -19.81
C VAL A 202 -2.10 11.07 -18.71
N LYS A 203 -1.22 10.21 -18.21
CA LYS A 203 -1.54 9.32 -17.07
C LYS A 203 -1.75 10.17 -15.82
N CYS A 204 -2.89 9.98 -15.15
CA CYS A 204 -3.25 10.72 -13.96
C CYS A 204 -2.59 10.13 -12.70
N ARG A 205 -1.35 10.55 -12.40
CA ARG A 205 -0.58 10.12 -11.23
C ARG A 205 -0.69 11.12 -10.10
N PHE A 206 -1.23 10.70 -8.95
CA PHE A 206 -1.29 11.56 -7.77
C PHE A 206 -1.34 10.78 -6.47
N VAL A 207 -0.87 11.41 -5.39
CA VAL A 207 -1.01 10.98 -4.00
C VAL A 207 -1.47 12.17 -3.18
N TRP A 208 -2.25 11.93 -2.13
CA TRP A 208 -2.74 12.99 -1.28
C TRP A 208 -2.86 12.58 0.19
N VAL A 209 -2.80 13.58 1.05
CA VAL A 209 -3.02 13.50 2.50
C VAL A 209 -4.00 14.60 2.89
N ALA A 210 -4.95 14.27 3.77
CA ALA A 210 -5.73 15.26 4.49
C ALA A 210 -5.00 15.58 5.80
N GLU A 211 -4.78 16.86 6.07
CA GLU A 211 -4.22 17.41 7.29
C GLU A 211 -5.28 18.28 7.96
N LEU A 212 -5.36 18.21 9.29
CA LEU A 212 -6.18 19.14 10.06
C LEU A 212 -5.34 20.38 10.37
N GLN A 213 -5.79 21.56 9.96
CA GLN A 213 -5.15 22.82 10.37
C GLN A 213 -5.46 23.09 11.86
N GLU A 214 -4.66 23.92 12.52
CA GLU A 214 -4.89 24.37 13.91
C GLU A 214 -6.31 24.92 14.14
N ARG A 215 -6.89 25.62 13.15
CA ARG A 215 -8.29 26.08 13.19
C ARG A 215 -9.36 24.97 13.08
N GLY A 216 -8.96 23.72 12.86
CA GLY A 216 -9.85 22.57 12.67
C GLY A 216 -10.34 22.33 11.23
N ALA A 217 -10.00 23.20 10.28
CA ALA A 217 -10.35 23.01 8.87
C ALA A 217 -9.45 21.95 8.21
N ILE A 218 -10.02 21.12 7.32
CA ILE A 218 -9.22 20.13 6.56
C ILE A 218 -8.45 20.83 5.43
N HIS A 219 -7.16 20.52 5.31
CA HIS A 219 -6.33 20.79 4.15
C HIS A 219 -6.05 19.51 3.39
N TYR A 220 -6.15 19.55 2.06
CA TYR A 220 -5.66 18.46 1.23
C TYR A 220 -4.33 18.86 0.61
N HIS A 221 -3.29 18.11 0.93
CA HIS A 221 -1.99 18.17 0.27
C HIS A 221 -1.94 17.11 -0.80
N VAL A 222 -1.79 17.51 -2.06
CA VAL A 222 -1.82 16.63 -3.22
C VAL A 222 -0.54 16.79 -4.03
N VAL A 223 0.16 15.70 -4.28
CA VAL A 223 1.25 15.66 -5.27
C VAL A 223 0.73 15.07 -6.55
N VAL A 224 1.01 15.71 -7.68
CA VAL A 224 0.67 15.24 -9.03
C VAL A 224 1.94 15.21 -9.88
N TRP A 225 2.15 14.09 -10.59
CA TRP A 225 3.25 13.95 -11.55
C TRP A 225 2.72 14.12 -12.96
N LEU A 226 3.22 15.14 -13.68
CA LEU A 226 2.82 15.45 -15.04
C LEU A 226 4.04 15.46 -15.99
N PRO A 227 3.86 15.12 -17.27
CA PRO A 227 4.91 15.29 -18.27
C PRO A 227 5.34 16.75 -18.42
N LYS A 228 6.53 16.97 -18.99
CA LYS A 228 7.05 18.33 -19.28
C LYS A 228 6.03 19.13 -20.10
N GLY A 229 5.94 20.43 -19.83
CA GLY A 229 5.06 21.34 -20.59
C GLY A 229 3.57 21.21 -20.28
N LYS A 230 3.17 20.29 -19.39
CA LYS A 230 1.79 20.24 -18.87
C LYS A 230 1.73 20.95 -17.53
N PHE A 231 0.82 21.89 -17.41
CA PHE A 231 0.62 22.71 -16.21
C PHE A 231 -0.82 22.58 -15.73
N LEU A 232 -0.99 22.28 -14.43
CA LEU A 232 -2.31 22.30 -13.83
C LEU A 232 -2.78 23.75 -13.69
N PRO A 233 -4.05 24.03 -14.04
CA PRO A 233 -4.67 25.29 -13.65
C PRO A 233 -4.93 25.30 -12.13
N PHE A 234 -5.03 26.48 -11.55
CA PHE A 234 -5.58 26.66 -10.21
C PHE A 234 -7.00 26.07 -10.15
N ALA A 235 -7.25 25.22 -9.15
CA ALA A 235 -8.45 24.39 -9.12
C ALA A 235 -9.70 25.15 -8.66
N ASP A 236 -9.54 26.17 -7.83
CA ASP A 236 -10.57 27.18 -7.53
C ASP A 236 -10.93 28.00 -8.77
N ALA A 237 -9.94 28.52 -9.51
CA ALA A 237 -10.16 29.31 -10.73
C ALA A 237 -10.85 28.51 -11.86
N LYS A 238 -10.75 27.17 -11.84
CA LYS A 238 -11.45 26.28 -12.79
C LYS A 238 -12.75 25.69 -12.25
N GLY A 239 -13.18 26.07 -11.05
CA GLY A 239 -14.39 25.55 -10.42
C GLY A 239 -14.28 24.08 -9.96
N TRP A 240 -13.09 23.50 -9.93
CA TRP A 240 -12.85 22.15 -9.41
C TRP A 240 -12.82 22.13 -7.88
N TRP A 241 -12.55 23.28 -7.26
CA TRP A 241 -12.55 23.49 -5.82
C TRP A 241 -13.30 24.77 -5.43
N PRO A 242 -14.65 24.76 -5.40
CA PRO A 242 -15.45 25.94 -5.05
C PRO A 242 -15.49 26.23 -3.54
N HIS A 243 -14.89 25.38 -2.72
CA HIS A 243 -15.04 25.39 -1.26
C HIS A 243 -13.99 26.20 -0.50
N GLY A 244 -13.12 26.92 -1.23
CA GLY A 244 -12.07 27.75 -0.65
C GLY A 244 -11.01 28.10 -1.68
N ALA A 245 -9.75 28.05 -1.28
CA ALA A 245 -8.62 28.49 -2.10
C ALA A 245 -7.71 27.32 -2.47
N THR A 246 -6.98 27.48 -3.58
CA THR A 246 -5.97 26.52 -4.02
C THR A 246 -4.62 27.17 -4.24
N ASN A 247 -3.56 26.49 -3.82
CA ASN A 247 -2.18 26.90 -4.08
C ASN A 247 -1.45 25.80 -4.83
N ILE A 248 -0.67 26.16 -5.86
CA ILE A 248 0.10 25.22 -6.66
C ILE A 248 1.58 25.63 -6.62
N LYS A 249 2.43 24.72 -6.16
CA LYS A 249 3.88 24.87 -6.16
C LYS A 249 4.54 23.77 -6.98
N THR A 250 5.71 24.05 -7.53
CA THR A 250 6.56 23.01 -8.13
C THR A 250 7.32 22.30 -7.01
N ALA A 251 7.22 20.98 -6.94
CA ALA A 251 7.89 20.18 -5.91
C ALA A 251 9.20 19.59 -6.45
N GLN A 252 10.34 20.08 -5.95
CA GLN A 252 11.64 19.47 -6.27
C GLN A 252 11.73 18.07 -5.65
N SER A 253 11.35 17.95 -4.38
CA SER A 253 11.35 16.71 -3.60
C SER A 253 9.91 16.29 -3.22
N PRO A 254 9.10 15.76 -4.16
CA PRO A 254 7.68 15.50 -3.96
C PRO A 254 7.39 14.51 -2.84
N ILE A 255 8.24 13.48 -2.69
CA ILE A 255 8.10 12.42 -1.68
C ILE A 255 8.29 13.01 -0.29
N SER A 256 9.41 13.72 -0.06
CA SER A 256 9.69 14.37 1.23
C SER A 256 8.64 15.41 1.59
N TYR A 257 8.14 16.16 0.60
CA TYR A 257 7.08 17.15 0.83
C TYR A 257 5.79 16.51 1.30
N ILE A 258 5.25 15.49 0.63
CA ILE A 258 4.01 14.84 1.07
C ILE A 258 4.22 14.08 2.40
N ALA A 259 5.41 13.50 2.61
CA ALA A 259 5.76 12.86 3.87
C ALA A 259 5.78 13.83 5.06
N LYS A 260 6.24 15.07 4.86
CA LYS A 260 6.19 16.14 5.88
C LYS A 260 4.76 16.41 6.35
N TYR A 261 3.79 16.48 5.43
CA TYR A 261 2.40 16.72 5.83
C TYR A 261 1.74 15.46 6.41
N ALA A 262 2.15 14.26 5.96
CA ALA A 262 1.76 12.99 6.60
C ALA A 262 2.28 12.84 8.05
N SER A 263 3.44 13.42 8.38
CA SER A 263 3.99 13.34 9.73
C SER A 263 3.31 14.29 10.71
N LYS A 264 2.73 15.40 10.24
CA LYS A 264 1.98 16.35 11.09
C LYS A 264 0.69 15.78 11.69
N THR A 265 0.14 14.72 11.11
CA THR A 265 -1.01 14.05 11.72
C THR A 265 -0.58 13.26 12.96
N THR A 266 -1.09 13.68 14.12
CA THR A 266 -0.87 13.07 15.44
C THR A 266 -2.08 12.25 15.90
N ALA A 267 -1.94 11.45 16.95
CA ALA A 267 -3.04 10.65 17.51
C ALA A 267 -4.24 11.53 17.92
N ASP A 268 -3.98 12.68 18.54
CA ASP A 268 -5.00 13.61 19.01
C ASP A 268 -5.77 14.22 17.84
N SER A 269 -5.08 14.53 16.74
CA SER A 269 -5.71 15.08 15.54
C SER A 269 -6.73 14.14 14.89
N VAL A 270 -6.64 12.82 15.14
CA VAL A 270 -7.53 11.81 14.52
C VAL A 270 -8.98 12.03 14.94
N HIS A 271 -9.22 12.51 16.16
CA HIS A 271 -10.55 12.80 16.69
C HIS A 271 -11.17 14.05 16.05
N GLY A 272 -10.35 14.97 15.53
CA GLY A 272 -10.81 16.18 14.86
C GLY A 272 -11.23 16.00 13.39
N TYR A 273 -10.98 14.83 12.78
CA TYR A 273 -11.42 14.59 11.41
C TYR A 273 -12.95 14.37 11.36
N PRO A 274 -13.68 15.05 10.46
CA PRO A 274 -15.08 14.78 10.22
C PRO A 274 -15.36 13.31 9.92
N ARG A 275 -16.50 12.82 10.40
CA ARG A 275 -16.90 11.42 10.21
C ARG A 275 -16.94 11.06 8.72
N GLY A 276 -16.26 9.97 8.36
CA GLY A 276 -16.15 9.51 6.97
C GLY A 276 -15.05 10.19 6.14
N ALA A 277 -14.36 11.20 6.68
CA ALA A 277 -13.21 11.79 6.02
C ALA A 277 -12.06 10.78 5.92
N ARG A 278 -11.61 10.53 4.68
CA ARG A 278 -10.40 9.75 4.42
C ARG A 278 -9.17 10.64 4.66
N MET A 279 -8.16 10.08 5.31
CA MET A 279 -6.92 10.80 5.65
C MET A 279 -5.90 10.80 4.50
N HIS A 280 -6.04 9.89 3.54
CA HIS A 280 -5.09 9.78 2.42
C HIS A 280 -5.67 8.99 1.26
N GLY A 281 -4.96 9.03 0.14
CA GLY A 281 -5.19 8.14 -0.98
C GLY A 281 -4.24 8.41 -2.14
N ALA A 282 -4.36 7.61 -3.19
CA ALA A 282 -3.55 7.75 -4.40
C ALA A 282 -4.35 7.33 -5.64
N GLY A 283 -3.87 7.74 -6.82
CA GLY A 283 -4.38 7.35 -8.12
C GLY A 283 -3.28 7.29 -9.17
N GLY A 284 -3.50 6.49 -10.22
CA GLY A 284 -2.52 6.25 -11.28
C GLY A 284 -1.56 5.09 -11.00
N LEU A 285 -1.70 4.40 -9.87
CA LEU A 285 -0.96 3.18 -9.54
C LEU A 285 -1.44 2.00 -10.41
N ASP A 286 -0.49 1.27 -10.99
CA ASP A 286 -0.74 0.01 -11.69
C ASP A 286 -1.14 -1.12 -10.69
N PRO A 287 -1.62 -2.29 -11.17
CA PRO A 287 -2.01 -3.40 -10.31
C PRO A 287 -0.90 -3.88 -9.36
N GLU A 288 0.35 -3.90 -9.82
CA GLU A 288 1.52 -4.37 -9.07
C GLU A 288 1.89 -3.40 -7.96
N SER A 289 1.92 -2.10 -8.27
CA SER A 289 2.13 -1.06 -7.26
C SER A 289 1.06 -1.09 -6.18
N ARG A 290 -0.20 -1.35 -6.54
CA ARG A 290 -1.28 -1.52 -5.56
C ARG A 290 -1.09 -2.77 -4.70
N ARG A 291 -0.57 -3.87 -5.26
CA ARG A 291 -0.20 -5.08 -4.52
C ARG A 291 0.90 -4.80 -3.52
N HIS A 292 1.97 -4.15 -3.97
CA HIS A 292 3.10 -3.75 -3.15
C HIS A 292 2.65 -2.93 -1.92
N ILE A 293 1.79 -1.93 -2.11
CA ILE A 293 1.25 -1.15 -0.97
C ILE A 293 0.47 -2.05 -0.01
N ARG A 294 -0.40 -2.94 -0.50
CA ARG A 294 -1.14 -3.88 0.37
C ARG A 294 -0.21 -4.78 1.16
N TYR A 295 0.84 -5.28 0.53
CA TYR A 295 1.87 -6.08 1.19
C TYR A 295 2.48 -5.32 2.36
N TRP A 296 2.99 -4.11 2.16
CA TRP A 296 3.60 -3.30 3.24
C TRP A 296 2.62 -2.81 4.30
N GLN A 297 1.32 -2.75 3.99
CA GLN A 297 0.28 -2.46 4.98
C GLN A 297 -0.13 -3.67 5.82
N ALA A 298 0.25 -4.89 5.42
CA ALA A 298 -0.03 -6.09 6.18
C ALA A 298 0.84 -6.16 7.45
N PRO A 299 0.33 -6.74 8.55
CA PRO A 299 1.13 -7.02 9.74
C PRO A 299 2.37 -7.84 9.40
N PHE A 300 3.43 -7.69 10.21
CA PHE A 300 4.68 -8.42 10.00
C PHE A 300 4.46 -9.94 9.91
N TRP A 301 3.73 -10.53 10.87
CA TRP A 301 3.44 -11.98 10.88
C TRP A 301 2.73 -12.49 9.62
N VAL A 302 1.94 -11.65 8.94
CA VAL A 302 1.28 -12.01 7.68
C VAL A 302 2.26 -11.99 6.51
N ARG A 303 3.17 -11.00 6.50
CA ARG A 303 4.22 -10.88 5.48
C ARG A 303 5.32 -11.93 5.64
N ASP A 304 5.51 -12.43 6.86
CA ASP A 304 6.45 -13.49 7.19
C ASP A 304 5.91 -14.85 6.74
N ALA A 305 4.62 -15.10 7.01
CA ALA A 305 3.96 -16.33 6.59
C ALA A 305 3.67 -16.41 5.08
N LEU A 306 3.35 -15.28 4.42
CA LEU A 306 3.03 -15.24 3.00
C LEU A 306 4.20 -14.73 2.17
N SER A 307 4.40 -15.30 0.97
CA SER A 307 5.51 -14.88 0.10
C SER A 307 5.51 -13.37 -0.22
N GLY A 308 6.68 -12.79 -0.48
CA GLY A 308 6.83 -11.39 -0.89
C GLY A 308 6.10 -11.01 -2.19
N ARG A 309 5.67 -11.99 -2.99
CA ARG A 309 4.88 -11.82 -4.21
C ARG A 309 3.37 -11.94 -3.98
N ALA A 310 2.94 -12.27 -2.76
CA ALA A 310 1.53 -12.44 -2.43
C ALA A 310 0.73 -11.14 -2.62
N ASP A 311 -0.50 -11.26 -3.13
CA ASP A 311 -1.47 -10.18 -3.07
C ASP A 311 -2.32 -10.33 -1.81
N ILE A 312 -1.77 -9.82 -0.69
CA ILE A 312 -2.37 -9.93 0.64
C ILE A 312 -3.69 -9.15 0.69
N ARG A 313 -4.79 -9.86 0.96
CA ARG A 313 -6.14 -9.33 1.18
C ARG A 313 -6.57 -9.59 2.60
N LYS A 314 -7.06 -8.55 3.27
CA LYS A 314 -7.74 -8.72 4.55
C LYS A 314 -9.14 -9.28 4.28
N VAL A 315 -9.47 -10.37 4.95
CA VAL A 315 -10.77 -11.05 4.88
C VAL A 315 -11.30 -11.26 6.30
N GLN A 316 -12.54 -11.76 6.45
CA GLN A 316 -13.06 -12.12 7.76
C GLN A 316 -12.19 -13.23 8.38
N GLY A 317 -11.86 -13.11 9.66
CA GLY A 317 -11.05 -14.10 10.37
C GLY A 317 -9.55 -14.09 10.08
N GLY A 318 -9.05 -13.37 9.08
CA GLY A 318 -7.62 -13.40 8.74
C GLY A 318 -7.21 -12.66 7.47
N TYR A 319 -6.25 -13.25 6.77
CA TYR A 319 -5.67 -12.73 5.54
C TYR A 319 -5.67 -13.82 4.47
N MET A 320 -5.74 -13.44 3.20
CA MET A 320 -5.71 -14.36 2.08
C MET A 320 -4.77 -13.84 1.01
N ASN A 321 -4.01 -14.73 0.38
CA ASN A 321 -3.30 -14.41 -0.85
C ASN A 321 -4.26 -14.51 -2.04
N LYS A 322 -4.56 -13.39 -2.73
CA LYS A 322 -5.49 -13.38 -3.86
C LYS A 322 -5.05 -14.30 -5.01
N PHE A 323 -3.75 -14.50 -5.20
CA PHE A 323 -3.24 -15.29 -6.32
C PHE A 323 -3.35 -16.80 -6.11
N THR A 324 -3.08 -17.27 -4.89
CA THR A 324 -3.07 -18.70 -4.57
C THR A 324 -4.35 -19.16 -3.88
N GLY A 325 -5.14 -18.25 -3.32
CA GLY A 325 -6.29 -18.59 -2.46
C GLY A 325 -5.90 -19.01 -1.05
N GLU A 326 -4.59 -19.09 -0.74
CA GLU A 326 -4.09 -19.48 0.59
C GLU A 326 -4.65 -18.56 1.67
N PHE A 327 -5.35 -19.14 2.64
CA PHE A 327 -5.94 -18.45 3.77
C PHE A 327 -5.06 -18.62 5.00
N LEU A 328 -4.71 -17.49 5.61
CA LEU A 328 -3.94 -17.40 6.83
C LEU A 328 -4.85 -16.88 7.96
N PRO A 329 -5.28 -17.75 8.90
CA PRO A 329 -6.14 -17.35 10.00
C PRO A 329 -5.41 -16.36 10.93
N SER A 330 -6.17 -15.39 11.44
CA SER A 330 -5.66 -14.48 12.47
C SER A 330 -5.46 -15.24 13.78
N PRO A 331 -4.25 -15.22 14.36
CA PRO A 331 -4.04 -15.76 15.70
C PRO A 331 -4.62 -14.82 16.77
N TRP A 332 -5.03 -13.60 16.39
CA TRP A 332 -5.59 -12.63 17.31
C TRP A 332 -7.11 -12.79 17.42
N ARG A 333 -7.60 -12.80 18.65
CA ARG A 333 -9.02 -12.63 19.00
C ARG A 333 -9.21 -11.27 19.66
N VAL A 334 -10.41 -10.71 19.52
CA VAL A 334 -10.77 -9.39 20.07
C VAL A 334 -11.81 -9.58 21.17
N CYS A 335 -11.61 -8.93 22.30
CA CYS A 335 -12.59 -8.82 23.37
C CYS A 335 -12.82 -7.34 23.71
N ILE A 336 -13.95 -7.05 24.33
CA ILE A 336 -14.28 -5.72 24.84
C ILE A 336 -14.00 -5.72 26.34
N GLY A 337 -13.22 -4.74 26.80
CA GLY A 337 -12.92 -4.56 28.21
C GLY A 337 -14.12 -4.01 29.00
N PRO A 338 -14.05 -4.00 30.34
CA PRO A 338 -15.09 -3.42 31.19
C PRO A 338 -15.35 -1.94 30.92
N ASP A 339 -14.34 -1.24 30.39
CA ASP A 339 -14.35 0.17 29.97
C ASP A 339 -14.94 0.39 28.57
N GLY A 340 -15.38 -0.68 27.89
CA GLY A 340 -15.85 -0.62 26.50
C GLY A 340 -14.73 -0.54 25.45
N GLU A 341 -13.46 -0.57 25.87
CA GLU A 341 -12.32 -0.48 24.96
C GLU A 341 -12.02 -1.85 24.32
N PRO A 342 -11.58 -1.88 23.05
CA PRO A 342 -11.23 -3.12 22.37
C PRO A 342 -9.80 -3.58 22.74
N TRP A 343 -9.70 -4.82 23.19
CA TRP A 343 -8.45 -5.52 23.50
C TRP A 343 -8.26 -6.69 22.54
N ALA A 344 -7.00 -7.04 22.24
CA ALA A 344 -6.65 -8.22 21.47
C ALA A 344 -5.79 -9.17 22.29
N TYR A 345 -6.02 -10.47 22.17
CA TYR A 345 -5.14 -11.50 22.72
C TYR A 345 -4.81 -12.53 21.66
N ARG A 346 -3.63 -13.12 21.76
CA ARG A 346 -3.18 -14.17 20.85
C ARG A 346 -3.72 -15.53 21.32
N VAL A 347 -4.20 -16.33 20.39
CA VAL A 347 -4.53 -17.74 20.56
C VAL A 347 -3.47 -18.53 19.81
N ASP A 348 -2.79 -19.43 20.52
CA ASP A 348 -1.79 -20.29 19.90
C ASP A 348 -2.48 -21.35 19.04
N GLN A 349 -1.87 -21.66 17.90
CA GLN A 349 -2.50 -22.52 16.88
C GLN A 349 -2.70 -23.97 17.34
N THR A 350 -2.01 -24.39 18.40
CA THR A 350 -2.11 -25.73 19.01
C THR A 350 -3.45 -26.01 19.68
N GLU A 351 -4.21 -25.00 20.07
CA GLU A 351 -5.51 -25.18 20.74
C GLU A 351 -6.71 -25.29 19.78
N THR A 352 -6.52 -25.08 18.48
CA THR A 352 -7.63 -25.04 17.51
C THR A 352 -7.93 -26.42 16.86
N ILE A 353 -7.35 -27.51 17.39
CA ILE A 353 -7.50 -28.89 16.86
C ILE A 353 -8.29 -29.78 17.85
N GLN A 354 -9.08 -29.22 18.77
CA GLN A 354 -10.02 -30.00 19.59
C GLN A 354 -11.46 -29.75 19.19
#